data_AF-A0AAU0UAV5-F1
#
_entry.id   AF-A0AAU0UAV5-F1
#
_cell.length_a   1.000
_cell.length_b   1.000
_cell.length_c   1.000
_cell.angle_alpha   90.00
_cell.angle_beta   90.00
_cell.angle_gamma   90.00
#
_symmetry.space_group_name_H-M   'P 1'
#
loop_
_entity.id
_entity.type
_entity.pdbx_description
1 polymer ?
#
loop_
_entity_poly.entity_id
_entity_poly.type
_entity_poly.pdbx_seq_one_letter_code
_entity_poly.pdbx_strand_id
1 'polypeptide(L)'
;MALDTGKLLAALAGISEGAVSVPPPPTSLPSAPPPPIVKGLWYQNKTIKLDGWTFESCRFDSCVLVVNSPYFTIKNCFIDKSSVIQYGELIIKVVQLFNHHASANVTPDFTAIKNPDGTVSIGL
;
A
#
# COMPACT_ATOMS: atom_id res chain seq x y z
N MET A 1 18.33 24.64 -44.98
CA MET A 1 17.48 25.44 -44.08
C MET A 1 18.10 25.37 -42.69
N ALA A 2 18.76 26.45 -42.25
CA ALA A 2 19.39 26.51 -40.94
C ALA A 2 18.37 27.08 -39.94
N LEU A 3 18.15 26.39 -38.83
CA LEU A 3 17.33 26.87 -37.72
C LEU A 3 18.16 27.89 -36.92
N ASP A 4 17.70 29.14 -36.90
CA ASP A 4 18.27 30.25 -36.14
C ASP A 4 17.93 30.08 -34.65
N THR A 5 18.90 29.59 -33.88
CA THR A 5 18.84 29.39 -32.43
C THR A 5 18.91 30.70 -31.62
N GLY A 6 19.14 31.86 -32.26
CA GLY A 6 19.28 33.15 -31.57
C GLY A 6 17.95 33.75 -31.09
N LYS A 7 16.82 33.38 -31.70
CA LYS A 7 15.51 33.99 -31.40
C LYS A 7 14.78 33.41 -30.19
N LEU A 8 15.16 32.22 -29.69
CA LEU A 8 14.47 31.59 -28.55
C LEU A 8 14.92 32.15 -27.19
N LEU A 9 16.12 32.72 -27.10
CA LEU A 9 16.69 33.19 -25.83
C LEU A 9 16.13 34.56 -25.39
N ALA A 10 15.54 35.34 -26.29
CA ALA A 10 14.95 36.65 -25.96
C ALA A 10 13.57 36.56 -25.28
N ALA A 11 12.92 35.38 -25.29
CA ALA A 11 11.57 35.22 -24.75
C ALA A 11 11.49 34.91 -23.25
N LEU A 12 12.63 34.70 -22.57
CA LEU A 12 12.67 34.28 -21.16
C LEU A 12 13.06 35.39 -20.16
N ALA A 13 13.33 36.61 -20.63
CA ALA A 13 13.82 37.71 -19.79
C ALA A 13 12.72 38.51 -19.05
N GLY A 14 11.45 38.08 -19.11
CA GLY A 14 10.30 38.88 -18.68
C GLY A 14 9.56 38.42 -17.42
N ILE A 15 10.00 37.38 -16.71
CA ILE A 15 9.29 36.88 -15.53
C ILE A 15 9.82 37.59 -14.28
N SER A 16 9.32 38.79 -14.05
CA SER A 16 9.46 39.53 -12.79
C SER A 16 8.84 38.72 -11.64
N GLU A 17 9.63 38.50 -10.59
CA GLU A 17 9.21 37.86 -9.33
C GLU A 17 8.20 38.76 -8.61
N GLY A 18 6.92 38.63 -8.98
CA GLY A 18 5.83 39.08 -8.14
C GLY A 18 5.82 38.22 -6.88
N ALA A 19 6.08 38.83 -5.72
CA ALA A 19 6.01 38.17 -4.43
C ALA A 19 4.57 37.68 -4.19
N VAL A 20 4.31 36.41 -4.50
CA VAL A 20 3.06 35.73 -4.16
C VAL A 20 3.10 35.46 -2.66
N SER A 21 2.31 36.21 -1.89
CA SER A 21 2.03 35.91 -0.49
C SER A 21 1.38 34.52 -0.41
N VAL A 22 2.18 33.50 -0.10
CA VAL A 22 1.68 32.14 0.11
C VAL A 22 0.91 32.15 1.43
N PRO A 23 -0.40 31.86 1.45
CA PRO A 23 -1.13 31.74 2.70
C PRO A 23 -0.50 30.65 3.57
N PRO A 24 -0.49 30.82 4.91
CA PRO A 24 0.05 29.80 5.80
C PRO A 24 -0.62 28.45 5.54
N PRO A 25 0.14 27.34 5.58
CA PRO A 25 -0.43 26.02 5.36
C PRO A 25 -1.57 25.78 6.36
N PRO A 26 -2.70 25.18 5.92
CA PRO A 26 -3.81 24.89 6.81
C PRO A 26 -3.30 24.06 8.00
N THR A 27 -3.71 24.48 9.20
CA THR A 27 -3.46 23.80 10.47
C THR A 27 -3.69 22.30 10.32
N SER A 28 -2.70 21.50 10.71
CA SER A 28 -2.65 20.04 10.53
C SER A 28 -3.99 19.39 10.86
N LEU A 29 -4.55 18.67 9.88
CA LEU A 29 -5.72 17.82 10.08
C LEU A 29 -5.46 16.87 11.27
N PRO A 30 -6.48 16.59 12.12
CA PRO A 30 -6.35 15.60 13.17
C PRO A 30 -5.86 14.27 12.58
N SER A 31 -4.79 13.70 13.15
CA SER A 31 -4.33 12.36 12.81
C SER A 31 -5.48 11.38 12.95
N ALA A 32 -5.74 10.57 11.91
CA ALA A 32 -6.70 9.49 12.02
C ALA A 32 -6.31 8.55 13.19
N PRO A 33 -7.29 8.03 13.95
CA PRO A 33 -6.99 7.06 14.99
C PRO A 33 -6.35 5.80 14.38
N PRO A 34 -5.45 5.13 15.11
CA PRO A 34 -4.81 3.92 14.63
C PRO A 34 -5.85 2.79 14.45
N PRO A 35 -5.60 1.84 13.52
CA PRO A 35 -6.49 0.71 13.34
C PRO A 35 -6.53 -0.16 14.61
N PRO A 36 -7.70 -0.74 14.95
CA PRO A 36 -7.83 -1.64 16.07
C PRO A 36 -6.93 -2.88 15.94
N ILE A 37 -6.41 -3.34 17.08
CA ILE A 37 -5.46 -4.46 17.17
C ILE A 37 -6.15 -5.69 17.78
N VAL A 38 -6.03 -6.83 17.10
CA VAL A 38 -6.48 -8.14 17.57
C VAL A 38 -5.27 -9.03 17.79
N LYS A 39 -5.10 -9.58 18.99
CA LYS A 39 -3.86 -10.26 19.39
C LYS A 39 -4.09 -11.66 19.97
N GLY A 40 -3.23 -12.61 19.61
CA GLY A 40 -3.14 -13.91 20.29
C GLY A 40 -4.28 -14.89 20.00
N LEU A 41 -5.08 -14.63 18.96
CA LEU A 41 -6.24 -15.46 18.63
C LEU A 41 -5.89 -16.55 17.61
N TRP A 42 -6.55 -17.70 17.78
CA TRP A 42 -6.54 -18.79 16.81
C TRP A 42 -7.92 -18.92 16.17
N TYR A 43 -7.97 -18.72 14.85
CA TYR A 43 -9.14 -18.89 14.02
C TYR A 43 -9.09 -20.22 13.29
N GLN A 44 -10.19 -20.95 13.31
CA GLN A 44 -10.32 -22.25 12.63
C GLN A 44 -11.64 -22.33 11.86
N ASN A 45 -11.59 -22.65 10.56
CA ASN A 45 -12.77 -22.78 9.69
C ASN A 45 -13.68 -21.54 9.72
N LYS A 46 -13.09 -20.34 9.73
CA LYS A 46 -13.81 -19.07 9.73
C LYS A 46 -13.57 -18.29 8.45
N THR A 47 -14.56 -17.46 8.10
CA THR A 47 -14.37 -16.38 7.14
C THR A 47 -14.03 -15.11 7.91
N ILE A 48 -12.86 -14.54 7.66
CA ILE A 48 -12.31 -13.37 8.37
C ILE A 48 -12.11 -12.24 7.37
N LYS A 49 -12.67 -11.06 7.65
CA LYS A 49 -12.37 -9.84 6.89
C LYS A 49 -11.18 -9.13 7.53
N LEU A 50 -10.16 -8.83 6.74
CA LEU A 50 -8.92 -8.21 7.25
C LEU A 50 -8.99 -6.68 7.27
N ASP A 51 -9.87 -6.09 6.46
CA ASP A 51 -10.00 -4.66 6.22
C ASP A 51 -10.20 -3.83 7.50
N GLY A 52 -9.31 -2.87 7.74
CA GLY A 52 -9.34 -1.94 8.85
C GLY A 52 -8.71 -2.46 10.14
N TRP A 53 -8.08 -3.64 10.14
CA TRP A 53 -7.57 -4.28 11.36
C TRP A 53 -6.07 -4.55 11.32
N THR A 54 -5.47 -4.58 12.50
CA THR A 54 -4.14 -5.13 12.73
C THR A 54 -4.26 -6.46 13.48
N PHE A 55 -3.79 -7.55 12.88
CA PHE A 55 -3.74 -8.87 13.52
C PHE A 55 -2.32 -9.16 13.99
N GLU A 56 -2.13 -9.47 15.27
CA GLU A 56 -0.82 -9.75 15.86
C GLU A 56 -0.77 -11.12 16.54
N SER A 57 0.32 -11.86 16.33
CA SER A 57 0.58 -13.14 17.03
C SER A 57 -0.60 -14.11 16.94
N CYS A 58 -1.15 -14.28 15.75
CA CYS A 58 -2.40 -15.00 15.52
C CYS A 58 -2.21 -16.24 14.64
N ARG A 59 -3.22 -17.09 14.56
CA ARG A 59 -3.19 -18.30 13.73
C ARG A 59 -4.48 -18.46 12.93
N PHE A 60 -4.36 -18.73 11.63
CA PHE A 60 -5.49 -18.97 10.72
C PHE A 60 -5.38 -20.37 10.11
N ASP A 61 -6.25 -21.28 10.54
CA ASP A 61 -6.28 -22.66 10.06
C ASP A 61 -7.56 -22.92 9.26
N SER A 62 -7.41 -23.36 8.01
CA SER A 62 -8.52 -23.62 7.08
C SER A 62 -9.51 -22.45 7.00
N CYS A 63 -9.00 -21.21 7.01
CA CYS A 63 -9.81 -20.00 7.02
C CYS A 63 -9.96 -19.42 5.61
N VAL A 64 -11.04 -18.66 5.40
CA VAL A 64 -11.21 -17.80 4.23
C VAL A 64 -10.87 -16.37 4.66
N LEU A 65 -9.78 -15.82 4.16
CA LEU A 65 -9.32 -14.46 4.46
C LEU A 65 -9.79 -13.53 3.35
N VAL A 66 -10.64 -12.56 3.66
CA VAL A 66 -11.22 -11.63 2.69
C VAL A 66 -10.51 -10.28 2.79
N VAL A 67 -10.00 -9.78 1.65
CA VAL A 67 -9.26 -8.51 1.53
C VAL A 67 -9.93 -7.63 0.48
N ASN A 68 -10.54 -6.51 0.87
CA ASN A 68 -11.19 -5.58 -0.06
C ASN A 68 -10.47 -4.23 -0.19
N SER A 69 -9.54 -3.95 0.71
CA SER A 69 -8.80 -2.70 0.82
C SER A 69 -7.35 -2.97 1.21
N PRO A 70 -6.42 -2.04 0.96
CA PRO A 70 -5.04 -2.16 1.40
C PRO A 70 -4.86 -1.83 2.89
N TYR A 71 -5.93 -1.47 3.61
CA TYR A 71 -5.87 -0.97 4.98
C TYR A 71 -5.91 -2.11 6.00
N PHE A 72 -4.91 -2.97 6.02
CA PHE A 72 -4.78 -4.01 7.04
C PHE A 72 -3.31 -4.29 7.33
N THR A 73 -3.06 -4.85 8.50
CA THR A 73 -1.72 -5.28 8.89
C THR A 73 -1.79 -6.68 9.49
N ILE A 74 -0.87 -7.55 9.09
CA ILE A 74 -0.66 -8.86 9.72
C ILE A 74 0.75 -8.84 10.30
N LYS A 75 0.90 -9.16 11.59
CA LYS A 75 2.20 -9.23 12.25
C LYS A 75 2.35 -10.57 12.94
N ASN A 76 3.36 -11.33 12.52
CA ASN A 76 3.76 -12.58 13.13
C ASN A 76 2.58 -13.54 13.29
N CYS A 77 1.74 -13.66 12.25
CA CYS A 77 0.64 -14.62 12.25
C CYS A 77 0.99 -15.84 11.41
N PHE A 78 0.55 -17.02 11.84
CA PHE A 78 0.62 -18.24 11.04
C PHE A 78 -0.61 -18.34 10.14
N ILE A 79 -0.40 -18.49 8.84
CA ILE A 79 -1.48 -18.77 7.87
C ILE A 79 -1.25 -20.18 7.34
N ASP A 80 -2.13 -21.11 7.69
CA ASP A 80 -2.04 -22.48 7.22
C ASP A 80 -2.25 -22.58 5.69
N LYS A 81 -1.64 -23.60 5.08
CA LYS A 81 -1.70 -23.85 3.62
C LYS A 81 -3.11 -24.14 3.11
N SER A 82 -4.02 -24.61 3.97
CA SER A 82 -5.43 -24.84 3.59
C SER A 82 -6.28 -23.57 3.64
N SER A 83 -5.76 -22.46 4.17
CA SER A 83 -6.45 -21.18 4.16
C SER A 83 -6.45 -20.57 2.76
N VAL A 84 -7.58 -19.98 2.37
CA VAL A 84 -7.79 -19.35 1.06
C VAL A 84 -7.90 -17.85 1.23
N ILE A 85 -7.24 -17.10 0.35
CA ILE A 85 -7.34 -15.64 0.30
C ILE A 85 -8.30 -15.24 -0.82
N GLN A 86 -9.34 -14.48 -0.48
CA GLN A 86 -10.28 -13.89 -1.42
C GLN A 86 -10.01 -12.39 -1.54
N TYR A 87 -9.62 -11.97 -2.75
CA TYR A 87 -9.41 -10.56 -3.06
C TYR A 87 -10.69 -9.94 -3.62
N GLY A 88 -11.07 -8.79 -3.07
CA GLY A 88 -12.14 -7.96 -3.61
C GLY A 88 -11.76 -7.33 -4.95
N GLU A 89 -12.77 -6.93 -5.73
CA GLU A 89 -12.60 -6.43 -7.10
C GLU A 89 -11.63 -5.25 -7.24
N LEU A 90 -11.62 -4.35 -6.24
CA LEU A 90 -10.72 -3.20 -6.24
C LEU A 90 -9.24 -3.62 -6.13
N ILE A 91 -8.95 -4.63 -5.30
CA ILE A 91 -7.60 -5.15 -5.12
C ILE A 91 -7.14 -5.90 -6.38
N ILE A 92 -8.03 -6.65 -7.02
CA ILE A 92 -7.73 -7.37 -8.26
C ILE A 92 -7.24 -6.41 -9.35
N LYS A 93 -7.85 -5.24 -9.50
CA LYS A 93 -7.41 -4.22 -10.48
C LYS A 93 -5.98 -3.76 -10.23
N VAL A 94 -5.58 -3.58 -8.96
CA VAL A 94 -4.21 -3.19 -8.59
C VAL A 94 -3.23 -4.31 -8.94
N VAL A 95 -3.59 -5.57 -8.64
CA VAL A 95 -2.76 -6.74 -8.98
C VAL A 95 -2.61 -6.89 -10.50
N GLN A 96 -3.68 -6.67 -11.27
CA GLN A 96 -3.63 -6.67 -12.74
C GLN A 96 -2.70 -5.60 -13.28
N LEU A 97 -2.79 -4.37 -12.75
CA LEU A 97 -1.90 -3.28 -13.14
C LEU A 97 -0.44 -3.59 -12.80
N PHE A 98 -0.18 -4.15 -11.61
CA PHE A 98 1.15 -4.58 -11.22
C PHE A 98 1.71 -5.65 -12.18
N ASN A 99 0.94 -6.70 -12.45
CA ASN A 99 1.36 -7.78 -13.34
C ASN A 99 1.58 -7.32 -14.78
N HIS A 100 0.85 -6.29 -15.24
CA HIS A 100 1.06 -5.69 -16.55
C HIS A 100 2.44 -5.03 -16.69
N HIS A 101 2.96 -4.44 -15.61
CA HIS A 101 4.25 -3.72 -15.60
C HIS A 101 5.43 -4.52 -15.03
N ALA A 102 5.20 -5.75 -14.57
CA ALA A 102 6.21 -6.58 -13.91
C ALA A 102 7.41 -6.96 -14.80
N SER A 103 7.36 -6.66 -16.11
CA SER A 103 8.48 -6.84 -17.05
C SER A 103 9.54 -5.73 -17.03
N ALA A 104 9.38 -4.68 -16.22
CA ALA A 104 10.40 -3.63 -16.08
C ALA A 104 11.33 -3.94 -14.89
N ASN A 105 12.65 -3.90 -15.15
CA ASN A 105 13.77 -4.33 -14.29
C ASN A 105 13.92 -3.66 -12.89
N VAL A 106 12.90 -2.99 -12.38
CA VAL A 106 12.88 -2.39 -11.04
C VAL A 106 11.48 -2.57 -10.45
N THR A 107 11.22 -3.72 -9.82
CA THR A 107 10.02 -3.92 -9.01
C THR A 107 10.41 -3.88 -7.54
N PRO A 108 9.71 -3.09 -6.70
CA PRO A 108 9.83 -3.19 -5.25
C PRO A 108 9.54 -4.63 -4.79
N ASP A 109 10.16 -5.06 -3.69
CA ASP A 109 9.81 -6.34 -3.07
C ASP A 109 8.42 -6.22 -2.44
N PHE A 110 7.42 -6.86 -3.05
CA PHE A 110 6.05 -6.94 -2.55
C PHE A 110 5.77 -8.26 -1.81
N THR A 111 6.80 -9.05 -1.51
CA THR A 111 6.62 -10.32 -0.81
C THR A 111 6.33 -10.10 0.67
N ALA A 112 5.48 -10.96 1.23
CA ALA A 112 5.28 -10.99 2.67
C ALA A 112 6.59 -11.34 3.38
N ILE A 113 6.87 -10.67 4.50
CA ILE A 113 8.01 -10.99 5.34
C ILE A 113 7.75 -12.35 5.98
N LYS A 114 8.59 -13.34 5.69
CA LYS A 114 8.55 -14.65 6.34
C LYS A 114 9.48 -14.64 7.54
N ASN A 115 8.92 -14.86 8.73
CA ASN A 115 9.67 -14.86 9.97
C ASN A 115 10.35 -16.23 10.20
N PRO A 116 11.44 -16.30 11.00
CA PRO A 116 12.14 -17.56 11.29
C PRO A 116 11.29 -18.64 11.97
N ASP A 117 10.21 -18.24 12.66
CA ASP A 117 9.27 -19.12 13.35
C ASP A 117 8.16 -19.68 12.42
N GLY A 118 8.20 -19.36 11.13
CA GLY A 118 7.21 -19.79 10.14
C GLY A 118 5.96 -18.92 10.08
N THR A 119 5.88 -17.85 10.86
CA THR A 119 4.81 -16.84 10.73
C THR A 119 5.10 -15.86 9.59
N VAL A 120 4.08 -15.08 9.19
CA VAL A 120 4.19 -14.04 8.16
C VAL A 120 3.81 -12.67 8.70
N SER A 121 4.42 -11.64 8.12
CA SER A 121 4.08 -10.24 8.37
C SER A 121 3.85 -9.48 7.05
N ILE A 122 2.81 -8.64 7.02
CA ILE A 122 2.33 -7.88 5.86
C ILE A 122 1.91 -6.47 6.31
N GLY A 123 2.32 -5.45 5.56
CA GLY A 123 1.97 -4.05 5.84
C GLY A 123 2.78 -3.42 6.97
N LEU A 124 4.08 -3.75 7.02
CA LEU A 124 5.07 -3.21 7.95
C LEU A 124 5.99 -2.19 7.27
#